data_AF-A0A679K902-F1
#
_entry.id   AF-A0A679K902-F1
#
_cell.length_a   1.000
_cell.length_b   1.000
_cell.length_c   1.000
_cell.angle_alpha   90.00
_cell.angle_beta   90.00
_cell.angle_gamma   90.00
#
_symmetry.space_group_name_H-M   'P 1'
#
loop_
_entity.id
_entity.type
_entity.pdbx_description
1 polymer ?
#
loop_
_entity_poly.entity_id
_entity_poly.type
_entity_poly.pdbx_seq_one_letter_code
_entity_poly.pdbx_strand_id
1 'polypeptide(L)'
;MIQQTLIDTLADDLVERGVLVSYSTIQEALREHNKQPDEDAGKGASYRDLHTLLTNWRDRRRYKGHLAALNMPERMEKALAVFAARAMKAAEVRVAASQELRPATPDTQAVMNQMERFVGRLEEQMASLTEENRTLRKEIAALRPAPPAITDATAPRPPRPEGGGRKKGVPAATSRFFWDRVVQELCVELKRKGTMSLVEMFDAIDADTKALAAHAFQAIDIEKLEEKLAYRVENAEHRLSRLPDGTYSLIKGPLPPRTVQAKADAQ
;
A
#
# COMPACT_ATOMS: atom_id res chain seq x y z
N MET A 1 -5.14 -23.79 -21.39
CA MET A 1 -5.74 -22.46 -21.59
C MET A 1 -6.93 -22.36 -20.66
N ILE A 2 -7.00 -21.35 -19.80
CA ILE A 2 -8.04 -21.25 -18.76
C ILE A 2 -9.30 -20.66 -19.38
N GLN A 3 -10.44 -21.27 -19.09
CA GLN A 3 -11.74 -20.79 -19.57
C GLN A 3 -12.25 -19.63 -18.70
N GLN A 4 -12.85 -18.62 -19.34
CA GLN A 4 -13.47 -17.49 -18.64
C GLN A 4 -14.56 -17.95 -17.65
N THR A 5 -15.33 -18.97 -18.02
CA THR A 5 -16.39 -19.54 -17.18
C THR A 5 -15.87 -20.06 -15.85
N LEU A 6 -14.70 -20.69 -15.83
CA LEU A 6 -14.07 -21.16 -14.60
C LEU A 6 -13.68 -19.99 -13.69
N ILE A 7 -13.11 -18.92 -14.26
CA ILE A 7 -12.76 -17.72 -13.49
C ILE A 7 -14.01 -17.01 -12.96
N ASP A 8 -15.08 -16.99 -13.74
CA ASP A 8 -16.36 -16.41 -13.33
C ASP A 8 -16.91 -17.15 -12.10
N THR A 9 -16.97 -18.48 -12.14
CA THR A 9 -17.45 -19.30 -11.01
C THR A 9 -16.60 -19.12 -9.76
N LEU A 10 -15.26 -19.16 -9.89
CA LEU A 10 -14.35 -18.99 -8.75
C LEU A 10 -14.44 -17.58 -8.15
N ALA A 11 -14.61 -16.55 -8.98
CA ALA A 11 -14.74 -15.18 -8.51
C ALA A 11 -16.08 -14.93 -7.84
N ASP A 12 -17.17 -15.46 -8.39
CA ASP A 12 -18.50 -15.35 -7.79
C ASP A 12 -18.56 -16.08 -6.43
N ASP A 13 -17.97 -17.28 -6.32
CA ASP A 13 -17.87 -18.03 -5.06
C ASP A 13 -17.02 -17.32 -3.99
N LEU A 14 -15.96 -16.59 -4.39
CA LEU A 14 -15.22 -15.72 -3.48
C LEU A 14 -16.08 -14.55 -2.97
N VAL A 15 -16.91 -13.96 -3.83
CA VAL A 15 -17.85 -12.89 -3.43
C VAL A 15 -18.90 -13.43 -2.47
N GLU A 16 -19.48 -14.60 -2.72
CA GLU A 16 -20.46 -15.23 -1.82
C GLU A 16 -19.88 -15.52 -0.43
N ARG A 17 -18.59 -15.87 -0.36
CA ARG A 17 -17.84 -16.05 0.89
C ARG A 17 -17.43 -14.74 1.57
N GLY A 18 -17.73 -13.58 0.98
CA GLY A 18 -17.31 -12.27 1.47
C GLY A 18 -15.79 -12.03 1.36
N VAL A 19 -15.10 -12.79 0.51
CA VAL A 19 -13.66 -12.68 0.30
C VAL A 19 -13.40 -11.73 -0.86
N LEU A 20 -12.43 -10.82 -0.68
CA LEU A 20 -12.02 -9.89 -1.73
C LEU A 20 -11.51 -10.67 -2.96
N VAL A 21 -12.18 -10.49 -4.09
CA VAL A 21 -11.68 -10.98 -5.38
C VAL A 21 -10.46 -10.17 -5.79
N SER A 22 -9.31 -10.85 -5.81
CA SER A 22 -8.01 -10.32 -6.14
C SER A 22 -7.23 -11.37 -6.93
N TYR A 23 -6.12 -10.96 -7.53
CA TYR A 23 -5.25 -11.88 -8.25
C TYR A 23 -4.78 -13.06 -7.37
N SER A 24 -4.37 -12.77 -6.13
CA SER A 24 -3.89 -13.80 -5.20
C SER A 24 -4.99 -14.76 -4.76
N THR A 25 -6.18 -14.23 -4.42
CA THR A 25 -7.30 -15.07 -3.96
C THR A 25 -7.86 -15.95 -5.07
N ILE A 26 -7.87 -15.45 -6.31
CA ILE A 26 -8.22 -16.27 -7.49
C ILE A 26 -7.14 -17.28 -7.81
N GLN A 27 -5.86 -16.92 -7.69
CA GLN A 27 -4.77 -17.86 -7.95
C GLN A 27 -4.77 -19.00 -6.93
N GLU A 28 -5.13 -18.72 -5.68
CA GLU A 28 -5.32 -19.73 -4.63
C GLU A 28 -6.53 -20.62 -4.91
N ALA A 29 -7.70 -20.03 -5.20
CA ALA A 29 -8.92 -20.78 -5.56
C ALA A 29 -8.70 -21.68 -6.80
N LEU A 30 -7.94 -21.20 -7.78
CA LEU A 30 -7.58 -21.98 -8.97
C LEU A 30 -6.64 -23.15 -8.65
N ARG A 31 -5.69 -22.96 -7.71
CA ARG A 31 -4.79 -24.04 -7.26
C ARG A 31 -5.55 -25.10 -6.47
N GLU A 32 -6.51 -24.70 -5.65
CA GLU A 32 -7.40 -25.62 -4.95
C GLU A 32 -8.27 -26.41 -5.92
N HIS A 33 -8.90 -25.72 -6.89
CA HIS A 33 -9.72 -26.35 -7.91
C HIS A 33 -8.93 -27.34 -8.79
N ASN A 34 -7.69 -27.02 -9.13
CA ASN A 34 -6.83 -27.86 -9.98
C ASN A 34 -6.00 -28.88 -9.19
N LYS A 35 -6.23 -29.03 -7.88
CA LYS A 35 -5.47 -29.96 -7.05
C LYS A 35 -5.80 -31.40 -7.45
N GLN A 36 -4.77 -32.15 -7.84
CA GLN A 36 -4.89 -33.60 -8.05
C GLN A 36 -4.72 -34.35 -6.72
N PRO A 37 -5.28 -35.57 -6.58
CA PRO A 37 -5.23 -36.33 -5.33
C PRO A 37 -3.81 -36.57 -4.80
N ASP A 38 -2.83 -36.65 -5.72
CA ASP A 38 -1.44 -36.96 -5.43
C ASP A 38 -0.51 -35.72 -5.38
N GLU A 39 -1.05 -34.50 -5.46
CA GLU A 39 -0.27 -33.25 -5.42
C GLU A 39 -0.61 -32.40 -4.19
N ASP A 40 0.40 -31.83 -3.55
CA ASP A 40 0.23 -30.93 -2.39
C ASP A 40 -0.51 -29.63 -2.76
N ALA A 41 -0.35 -29.14 -4.00
CA ALA A 41 -1.03 -27.97 -4.54
C ALA A 41 -1.23 -28.07 -6.06
N GLY A 42 -2.43 -27.72 -6.54
CA GLY A 42 -2.72 -27.73 -7.98
C GLY A 42 -2.03 -26.62 -8.76
N LYS A 43 -2.09 -26.70 -10.09
CA LYS A 43 -1.47 -25.72 -10.98
C LYS A 43 -2.24 -24.41 -11.01
N GLY A 44 -1.54 -23.31 -10.70
CA GLY A 44 -2.04 -21.95 -10.92
C GLY A 44 -1.86 -21.49 -12.37
N ALA A 45 -2.28 -20.25 -12.66
CA ALA A 45 -2.07 -19.62 -13.95
C ALA A 45 -0.94 -18.59 -13.95
N SER A 46 -0.55 -18.17 -15.16
CA SER A 46 0.28 -16.99 -15.36
C SER A 46 -0.48 -15.71 -15.00
N TYR A 47 0.26 -14.67 -14.58
CA TYR A 47 -0.32 -13.37 -14.26
C TYR A 47 -1.04 -12.74 -15.45
N ARG A 48 -0.44 -12.86 -16.64
CA ARG A 48 -0.96 -12.28 -17.88
C ARG A 48 -2.32 -12.85 -18.27
N ASP A 49 -2.49 -14.16 -18.13
CA ASP A 49 -3.75 -14.83 -18.51
C ASP A 49 -4.87 -14.47 -17.53
N LEU A 50 -4.59 -14.53 -16.23
CA LEU A 50 -5.54 -14.18 -15.19
C LEU A 50 -5.93 -12.70 -15.19
N HIS A 51 -4.99 -11.80 -15.49
CA HIS A 51 -5.27 -10.37 -15.51
C HIS A 51 -6.37 -10.02 -16.52
N THR A 52 -6.29 -10.57 -17.73
CA THR A 52 -7.29 -10.35 -18.79
C THR A 52 -8.65 -10.91 -18.37
N LEU A 53 -8.68 -12.15 -17.89
CA LEU A 53 -9.92 -12.84 -17.50
C LEU A 53 -10.60 -12.18 -16.30
N LEU A 54 -9.83 -11.73 -15.30
CA LEU A 54 -10.35 -11.05 -14.12
C LEU A 54 -10.83 -9.64 -14.43
N THR A 55 -10.14 -8.90 -15.29
CA THR A 55 -10.59 -7.56 -15.69
C THR A 55 -11.94 -7.64 -16.40
N ASN A 56 -12.10 -8.60 -17.32
CA ASN A 56 -13.37 -8.85 -17.99
C ASN A 56 -14.50 -9.23 -17.01
N TRP A 57 -14.25 -10.12 -16.06
CA TRP A 57 -15.23 -10.45 -15.01
C TRP A 57 -15.61 -9.23 -14.17
N ARG A 58 -14.63 -8.43 -13.73
CA ARG A 58 -14.88 -7.22 -12.93
C ARG A 58 -15.73 -6.21 -13.67
N ASP A 59 -15.47 -6.00 -14.95
CA ASP A 59 -16.23 -5.05 -15.76
C ASP A 59 -17.67 -5.52 -15.96
N ARG A 60 -17.89 -6.80 -16.28
CA ARG A 60 -19.23 -7.39 -16.44
C ARG A 60 -20.05 -7.36 -15.16
N ARG A 61 -19.42 -7.64 -14.02
CA ARG A 61 -20.08 -7.63 -12.69
C ARG A 61 -20.11 -6.25 -12.04
N ARG A 62 -19.49 -5.23 -12.66
CA ARG A 62 -19.26 -3.90 -12.07
C ARG A 62 -18.63 -3.97 -10.68
N TYR A 63 -17.74 -4.95 -10.49
CA TYR A 63 -17.18 -5.28 -9.19
C TYR A 63 -16.23 -4.18 -8.69
N LYS A 64 -16.60 -3.56 -7.57
CA LYS A 64 -15.78 -2.60 -6.84
C LYS A 64 -15.28 -3.27 -5.56
N GLY A 65 -14.03 -3.73 -5.57
CA GLY A 65 -13.47 -4.50 -4.44
C GLY A 65 -13.54 -3.80 -3.08
N HIS A 66 -13.56 -2.47 -3.04
CA HIS A 66 -13.74 -1.69 -1.80
C HIS A 66 -15.18 -1.70 -1.27
N LEU A 67 -16.18 -1.99 -2.10
CA LEU A 67 -17.58 -2.16 -1.68
C LEU A 67 -17.84 -3.60 -1.24
N ALA A 68 -17.27 -4.59 -1.94
CA ALA A 68 -17.40 -5.99 -1.58
C ALA A 68 -16.79 -6.31 -0.19
N ALA A 69 -15.69 -5.63 0.17
CA ALA A 69 -15.10 -5.75 1.51
C ALA A 69 -16.01 -5.24 2.65
N LEU A 70 -17.02 -4.43 2.35
CA LEU A 70 -17.96 -3.90 3.33
C LEU A 70 -19.11 -4.88 3.64
N ASN A 71 -19.17 -6.02 2.93
CA ASN A 71 -20.15 -7.09 3.12
C ASN A 71 -21.59 -6.55 3.27
N MET A 72 -21.95 -5.56 2.45
CA MET A 72 -23.22 -4.84 2.59
C MET A 72 -24.37 -5.69 2.03
N PRO A 73 -25.49 -5.83 2.74
CA PRO A 73 -26.67 -6.49 2.20
C PRO A 73 -27.10 -5.85 0.87
N GLU A 74 -27.55 -6.66 -0.10
CA GLU A 74 -27.90 -6.22 -1.46
C GLU A 74 -28.92 -5.04 -1.47
N ARG A 75 -29.81 -5.00 -0.47
CA ARG A 75 -30.76 -3.89 -0.28
C ARG A 75 -30.05 -2.55 -0.02
N MET A 76 -28.95 -2.57 0.72
CA MET A 76 -28.17 -1.38 1.07
C MET A 76 -27.29 -0.93 -0.09
N GLU A 77 -26.72 -1.87 -0.85
CA GLU A 77 -26.03 -1.54 -2.12
C GLU A 77 -26.99 -0.89 -3.13
N LYS A 78 -28.19 -1.45 -3.29
CA LYS A 78 -29.25 -0.86 -4.12
C LYS A 78 -29.66 0.53 -3.62
N ALA A 79 -29.80 0.71 -2.31
CA ALA A 79 -30.14 2.02 -1.73
C ALA A 79 -29.05 3.07 -2.01
N LEU A 80 -27.77 2.71 -1.85
CA LEU A 80 -26.63 3.59 -2.14
C LEU A 80 -26.50 3.90 -3.63
N ALA A 81 -26.71 2.91 -4.51
CA ALA A 81 -26.70 3.11 -5.95
C ALA A 81 -27.84 4.05 -6.40
N VAL A 82 -29.04 3.86 -5.87
CA VAL A 82 -30.20 4.73 -6.13
C VAL A 82 -29.95 6.14 -5.58
N PHE A 83 -29.37 6.26 -4.39
CA PHE A 83 -29.00 7.55 -3.81
C PHE A 83 -27.97 8.28 -4.68
N ALA A 84 -26.90 7.62 -5.09
CA ALA A 84 -25.87 8.19 -5.95
C ALA A 84 -26.43 8.61 -7.33
N ALA A 85 -27.27 7.78 -7.94
CA ALA A 85 -27.93 8.10 -9.20
C ALA A 85 -28.87 9.31 -9.06
N ARG A 86 -29.61 9.41 -7.94
CA ARG A 86 -30.46 10.57 -7.65
C ARG A 86 -29.64 11.83 -7.37
N ALA A 87 -28.52 11.72 -6.67
CA ALA A 87 -27.61 12.84 -6.40
C ALA A 87 -26.96 13.37 -7.68
N MET A 88 -26.50 12.48 -8.58
CA MET A 88 -25.97 12.86 -9.89
C MET A 88 -27.04 13.52 -10.75
N LYS A 89 -28.25 12.95 -10.83
CA LYS A 89 -29.36 13.55 -11.57
C LYS A 89 -29.77 14.91 -11.00
N ALA A 90 -29.77 15.08 -9.68
CA ALA A 90 -30.04 16.37 -9.05
C ALA A 90 -28.92 17.40 -9.32
N ALA A 91 -27.68 16.95 -9.41
CA ALA A 91 -26.55 17.80 -9.82
C ALA A 91 -26.65 18.21 -11.29
N GLU A 92 -26.99 17.28 -12.20
CA GLU A 92 -27.22 17.56 -13.62
C GLU A 92 -28.38 18.53 -13.84
N VAL A 93 -29.50 18.35 -13.13
CA VAL A 93 -30.64 19.28 -13.17
C VAL A 93 -30.25 20.66 -12.64
N ARG A 94 -29.42 20.74 -11.58
CA ARG A 94 -28.87 22.03 -11.11
C ARG A 94 -27.94 22.69 -12.12
N VAL A 95 -27.09 21.91 -12.81
CA VAL A 95 -26.19 22.41 -13.85
C VAL A 95 -26.98 22.88 -15.08
N ALA A 96 -28.00 22.13 -15.50
CA ALA A 96 -28.88 22.48 -16.61
C ALA A 96 -29.75 23.70 -16.29
N ALA A 97 -30.33 23.78 -15.08
CA ALA A 97 -31.07 24.95 -14.62
C ALA A 97 -30.19 26.20 -14.46
N SER A 98 -28.88 26.02 -14.20
CA SER A 98 -27.90 27.11 -14.19
C SER A 98 -27.45 27.54 -15.60
N GLN A 99 -27.65 26.68 -16.61
CA GLN A 99 -27.32 26.97 -18.01
C GLN A 99 -28.46 27.69 -18.76
N GLU A 100 -29.73 27.43 -18.42
CA GLU A 100 -30.89 28.09 -19.07
C GLU A 100 -31.12 29.55 -18.63
N LEU A 101 -30.47 30.02 -17.56
CA LEU A 101 -30.64 31.37 -16.99
C LEU A 101 -29.59 32.40 -17.43
N ARG A 102 -28.87 32.17 -18.53
CA ARG A 102 -27.85 33.11 -19.04
C ARG A 102 -28.41 34.08 -20.10
N PRO A 103 -28.54 35.39 -19.81
CA PRO A 103 -28.15 36.41 -20.76
C PRO A 103 -26.65 36.75 -20.56
N ALA A 104 -26.00 37.08 -21.68
CA ALA A 104 -24.71 37.75 -21.88
C ALA A 104 -23.63 37.65 -20.77
N THR A 105 -22.52 36.98 -21.13
CA THR A 105 -21.16 37.03 -20.54
C THR A 105 -21.06 37.04 -19.00
N PRO A 106 -20.62 35.94 -18.36
CA PRO A 106 -20.27 36.01 -16.95
C PRO A 106 -19.06 36.94 -16.80
N ASP A 107 -19.22 37.95 -15.95
CA ASP A 107 -18.09 38.73 -15.46
C ASP A 107 -17.13 37.74 -14.76
N THR A 108 -15.97 37.49 -15.36
CA THR A 108 -15.00 36.49 -14.89
C THR A 108 -14.56 36.78 -13.45
N GLN A 109 -14.64 38.04 -13.02
CA GLN A 109 -14.42 38.45 -11.63
C GLN A 109 -15.48 37.92 -10.66
N ALA A 110 -16.75 37.84 -11.04
CA ALA A 110 -17.81 37.31 -10.17
C ALA A 110 -17.63 35.80 -9.93
N VAL A 111 -17.20 35.07 -10.95
CA VAL A 111 -16.88 33.63 -10.85
C VAL A 111 -15.65 33.40 -9.98
N MET A 112 -14.60 34.21 -10.15
CA MET A 112 -13.41 34.14 -9.29
C MET A 112 -13.73 34.44 -7.82
N ASN A 113 -14.52 35.49 -7.56
CA ASN A 113 -14.98 35.83 -6.20
C ASN A 113 -15.83 34.71 -5.57
N GLN A 114 -16.61 33.97 -6.37
CA GLN A 114 -17.37 32.82 -5.90
C GLN A 114 -16.45 31.61 -5.61
N MET A 115 -15.40 31.42 -6.41
CA MET A 115 -14.38 30.38 -6.20
C MET A 115 -13.56 30.67 -4.94
N GLU A 116 -13.15 31.91 -4.70
CA GLU A 116 -12.44 32.32 -3.48
C GLU A 116 -13.27 32.08 -2.22
N ARG A 117 -14.57 32.40 -2.24
CA ARG A 117 -15.49 32.10 -1.13
C ARG A 117 -15.73 30.60 -0.92
N PHE A 118 -15.56 29.79 -1.96
CA PHE A 118 -15.66 28.33 -1.85
C PHE A 118 -14.37 27.74 -1.28
N VAL A 119 -13.21 28.22 -1.75
CA VAL A 119 -11.90 27.85 -1.21
C VAL A 119 -11.79 28.24 0.26
N GLY A 120 -12.21 29.45 0.65
CA GLY A 120 -12.20 29.86 2.06
C GLY A 120 -13.07 28.97 2.96
N ARG A 121 -14.23 28.50 2.48
CA ARG A 121 -15.07 27.55 3.22
C ARG A 121 -14.44 26.16 3.32
N LEU A 122 -13.73 25.72 2.28
CA LEU A 122 -12.99 24.45 2.32
C LEU A 122 -11.79 24.53 3.27
N GLU A 123 -11.09 25.65 3.28
CA GLU A 123 -9.98 25.91 4.21
C GLU A 123 -10.47 25.93 5.67
N GLU A 124 -11.62 26.57 5.92
CA GLU A 124 -12.26 26.59 7.24
C GLU A 124 -12.71 25.19 7.68
N GLN A 125 -13.30 24.40 6.78
CA GLN A 125 -13.64 22.99 7.06
C GLN A 125 -12.41 22.11 7.31
N MET A 126 -11.34 22.31 6.54
CA MET A 126 -10.06 21.61 6.74
C MET A 126 -9.42 21.98 8.09
N ALA A 127 -9.46 23.26 8.47
CA ALA A 127 -8.97 23.71 9.77
C ALA A 127 -9.79 23.09 10.91
N SER A 128 -11.12 23.06 10.80
CA SER A 128 -12.01 22.42 11.77
C SER A 128 -11.71 20.92 11.91
N LEU A 129 -11.58 20.19 10.79
CA LEU A 129 -11.27 18.76 10.80
C LEU A 129 -9.86 18.44 11.34
N THR A 130 -8.91 19.35 11.14
CA THR A 130 -7.55 19.21 11.66
C THR A 130 -7.53 19.42 13.17
N GLU A 131 -8.28 20.40 13.67
CA GLU A 131 -8.43 20.62 15.10
C GLU A 131 -9.19 19.46 15.76
N GLU A 132 -10.29 18.98 15.16
CA GLU A 132 -11.02 17.79 15.62
C GLU A 132 -10.09 16.58 15.72
N ASN A 133 -9.27 16.31 14.69
CA ASN A 133 -8.25 15.26 14.74
C ASN A 133 -7.24 15.46 15.87
N ARG A 134 -6.85 16.70 16.16
CA ARG A 134 -5.93 17.02 17.24
C ARG A 134 -6.57 16.79 18.60
N THR A 135 -7.83 17.18 18.80
CA THR A 135 -8.60 16.88 20.02
C THR A 135 -8.78 15.38 20.19
N LEU A 136 -9.18 14.65 19.16
CA LEU A 136 -9.33 13.20 19.23
C LEU A 136 -7.99 12.51 19.56
N ARG A 137 -6.87 12.99 19.03
CA ARG A 137 -5.54 12.48 19.42
C ARG A 137 -5.21 12.77 20.88
N LYS A 138 -5.59 13.94 21.41
CA LYS A 138 -5.42 14.28 22.83
C LYS A 138 -6.34 13.44 23.73
N GLU A 139 -7.59 13.21 23.32
CA GLU A 139 -8.53 12.35 24.04
C GLU A 139 -8.07 10.89 24.04
N ILE A 140 -7.60 10.38 22.91
CA ILE A 140 -6.97 9.05 22.83
C ILE A 140 -5.74 8.99 23.74
N ALA A 141 -4.92 10.04 23.79
CA ALA A 141 -3.77 10.11 24.70
C ALA A 141 -4.18 10.18 26.19
N ALA A 142 -5.30 10.82 26.51
CA ALA A 142 -5.84 10.93 27.87
C ALA A 142 -6.55 9.64 28.33
N LEU A 143 -7.21 8.93 27.41
CA LEU A 143 -7.84 7.62 27.64
C LEU A 143 -6.82 6.48 27.62
N ARG A 144 -5.62 6.72 27.10
CA ARG A 144 -4.51 5.76 27.19
C ARG A 144 -4.04 5.77 28.65
N PRO A 145 -4.11 4.64 29.38
CA PRO A 145 -3.55 4.58 30.72
C PRO A 145 -2.08 4.99 30.64
N ALA A 146 -1.65 5.85 31.58
CA ALA A 146 -0.25 6.22 31.70
C ALA A 146 0.59 4.94 31.67
N PRO A 147 1.68 4.88 30.86
CA PRO A 147 2.54 3.72 30.87
C PRO A 147 2.95 3.47 32.33
N PRO A 148 2.75 2.26 32.88
CA PRO A 148 3.24 1.98 34.22
C PRO A 148 4.72 2.33 34.23
N ALA A 149 5.16 3.11 35.22
CA ALA A 149 6.57 3.32 35.45
C ALA A 149 7.18 1.92 35.59
N ILE A 150 7.95 1.49 34.58
CA ILE A 150 8.50 0.15 34.51
C ILE A 150 9.69 0.11 35.46
N THR A 151 9.40 -0.02 36.75
CA THR A 151 10.26 -0.74 37.68
C THR A 151 9.79 -2.19 37.66
N ASP A 152 10.70 -3.09 37.33
CA ASP A 152 10.59 -4.55 37.39
C ASP A 152 9.67 -5.26 36.37
N ALA A 153 10.31 -5.64 35.26
CA ALA A 153 10.57 -7.04 34.92
C ALA A 153 9.48 -8.12 35.09
N THR A 154 8.18 -7.90 34.83
CA THR A 154 7.24 -9.04 34.68
C THR A 154 5.96 -8.77 33.88
N ALA A 155 6.03 -8.15 32.71
CA ALA A 155 4.89 -8.10 31.77
C ALA A 155 5.14 -9.05 30.57
N PRO A 156 4.13 -9.77 30.06
CA PRO A 156 4.30 -10.67 28.92
C PRO A 156 4.56 -9.82 27.69
N ARG A 157 5.82 -9.80 27.27
CA ARG A 157 6.26 -9.24 26.00
C ARG A 157 5.47 -9.94 24.89
N PRO A 158 4.87 -9.23 23.91
CA PRO A 158 4.40 -9.90 22.70
C PRO A 158 5.59 -10.70 22.14
N PRO A 159 5.41 -11.97 21.75
CA PRO A 159 6.52 -12.86 21.45
C PRO A 159 7.40 -12.20 20.40
N ARG A 160 8.64 -11.88 20.78
CA ARG A 160 9.68 -11.56 19.82
C ARG A 160 9.77 -12.79 18.92
N PRO A 161 9.60 -12.65 17.58
CA PRO A 161 10.01 -13.72 16.69
C PRO A 161 11.54 -13.74 16.69
N GLU A 162 12.11 -14.39 17.71
CA GLU A 162 13.47 -14.92 17.64
C GLU A 162 13.41 -16.11 16.69
N GLY A 163 14.21 -16.06 15.63
CA GLY A 163 14.35 -17.16 14.68
C GLY A 163 13.72 -16.87 13.32
N GLY A 164 14.57 -16.51 12.36
CA GLY A 164 14.83 -17.25 11.12
C GLY A 164 13.71 -17.73 10.19
N GLY A 165 12.43 -17.50 10.50
CA GLY A 165 11.31 -17.87 9.65
C GLY A 165 11.03 -16.78 8.62
N ARG A 166 10.99 -17.14 7.34
CA ARG A 166 10.47 -16.25 6.28
C ARG A 166 9.05 -15.85 6.67
N LYS A 167 8.87 -14.63 7.19
CA LYS A 167 7.56 -14.03 7.47
C LYS A 167 6.75 -14.13 6.15
N LYS A 168 5.55 -14.71 6.19
CA LYS A 168 4.61 -14.76 5.06
C LYS A 168 3.41 -13.85 5.38
N GLY A 169 2.78 -13.29 4.35
CA GLY A 169 1.58 -12.46 4.49
C GLY A 169 1.84 -10.99 4.83
N VAL A 170 0.83 -10.32 5.42
CA VAL A 170 0.81 -8.87 5.68
C VAL A 170 2.01 -8.35 6.47
N PRO A 171 2.53 -9.03 7.52
CA PRO A 171 3.72 -8.57 8.26
C PRO A 171 5.01 -8.56 7.43
N ALA A 172 5.11 -9.46 6.45
CA ALA A 172 6.26 -9.54 5.55
C ALA A 172 6.22 -8.43 4.49
N ALA A 173 5.04 -8.19 3.93
CA ALA A 173 4.81 -7.11 2.98
C ALA A 173 5.07 -5.75 3.63
N THR A 174 4.52 -5.50 4.82
CA THR A 174 4.74 -4.25 5.56
C THR A 174 6.20 -4.04 5.93
N SER A 175 6.91 -5.08 6.38
CA SER A 175 8.35 -4.98 6.64
C SER A 175 9.15 -4.70 5.37
N ARG A 176 8.79 -5.30 4.24
CA ARG A 176 9.42 -5.00 2.94
C ARG A 176 9.20 -3.54 2.53
N PHE A 177 7.96 -3.06 2.54
CA PHE A 177 7.65 -1.66 2.20
C PHE A 177 8.35 -0.67 3.13
N PHE A 178 8.44 -1.00 4.43
CA PHE A 178 9.21 -0.22 5.39
C PHE A 178 10.68 -0.10 4.96
N TRP A 179 11.36 -1.22 4.72
CA TRP A 179 12.76 -1.19 4.31
C TRP A 179 12.97 -0.54 2.93
N ASP A 180 12.04 -0.71 2.00
CA ASP A 180 12.10 -0.06 0.69
C ASP A 180 11.96 1.47 0.84
N ARG A 181 11.13 1.94 1.78
CA ARG A 181 11.00 3.36 2.09
C ARG A 181 12.27 3.93 2.73
N VAL A 182 12.83 3.26 3.73
CA VAL A 182 14.09 3.66 4.38
C VAL A 182 15.21 3.78 3.35
N VAL A 183 15.35 2.78 2.47
CA VAL A 183 16.39 2.79 1.45
C VAL A 183 16.16 3.89 0.41
N GLN A 184 14.91 4.17 0.02
CA GLN A 184 14.62 5.31 -0.85
C GLN A 184 15.08 6.64 -0.25
N GLU A 185 14.83 6.85 1.04
CA GLU A 185 15.27 8.07 1.74
C GLU A 185 16.80 8.15 1.82
N LEU A 186 17.48 7.04 2.12
CA LEU A 186 18.94 6.97 2.06
C LEU A 186 19.48 7.22 0.65
N CYS A 187 18.79 6.75 -0.40
CA CYS A 187 19.16 7.07 -1.77
C CYS A 187 18.99 8.56 -2.08
N VAL A 188 17.98 9.25 -1.52
CA VAL A 188 17.85 10.71 -1.68
C VAL A 188 19.02 11.42 -1.00
N GLU A 189 19.41 10.99 0.20
CA GLU A 189 20.57 11.53 0.91
C GLU A 189 21.88 11.26 0.15
N LEU A 190 22.07 10.07 -0.41
CA LEU A 190 23.18 9.74 -1.29
C LEU A 190 23.21 10.61 -2.56
N LYS A 191 22.05 10.93 -3.16
CA LYS A 191 22.03 11.87 -4.31
C LYS A 191 22.50 13.26 -3.90
N ARG A 192 22.24 13.68 -2.67
CA ARG A 192 22.60 15.00 -2.16
C ARG A 192 24.08 15.08 -1.74
N LYS A 193 24.57 14.06 -1.03
CA LYS A 193 25.92 14.03 -0.43
C LYS A 193 26.96 13.30 -1.29
N GLY A 194 26.52 12.49 -2.25
CA GLY A 194 27.37 11.68 -3.12
C GLY A 194 27.63 10.30 -2.54
N THR A 195 28.69 10.17 -1.75
CA THR A 195 29.07 8.92 -1.07
C THR A 195 28.78 9.02 0.41
N MET A 196 28.34 7.92 1.02
CA MET A 196 28.11 7.84 2.47
C MET A 196 28.59 6.50 3.01
N SER A 197 29.24 6.54 4.16
CA SER A 197 29.56 5.35 4.95
C SER A 197 28.31 4.77 5.61
N LEU A 198 28.40 3.51 6.06
CA LEU A 198 27.32 2.84 6.77
C LEU A 198 26.89 3.58 8.05
N VAL A 199 27.85 4.18 8.76
CA VAL A 199 27.60 4.97 9.99
C VAL A 199 26.85 6.25 9.64
N GLU A 200 27.29 6.98 8.62
CA GLU A 200 26.59 8.20 8.17
C GLU A 200 25.18 7.90 7.65
N MET A 201 24.98 6.74 7.00
CA MET A 201 23.65 6.28 6.60
C MET A 201 22.78 5.98 7.81
N PHE A 202 23.32 5.28 8.80
CA PHE A 202 22.60 5.00 10.03
C PHE A 202 22.19 6.29 10.75
N ASP A 203 23.07 7.27 10.82
CA ASP A 203 22.80 8.57 11.45
C ASP A 203 21.81 9.43 10.65
N ALA A 204 21.73 9.24 9.33
CA ALA A 204 20.76 9.91 8.47
C ALA A 204 19.32 9.38 8.63
N ILE A 205 19.13 8.18 9.20
CA ILE A 205 17.80 7.66 9.51
C ILE A 205 17.26 8.41 10.73
N ASP A 206 16.08 9.01 10.58
CA ASP A 206 15.44 9.80 11.63
C ASP A 206 15.06 8.96 12.86
N ALA A 207 14.99 9.63 14.00
CA ALA A 207 14.71 8.99 15.29
C ALA A 207 13.32 8.31 15.31
N ASP A 208 12.33 8.88 14.62
CA ASP A 208 10.98 8.34 14.56
C ASP A 208 10.94 7.04 13.77
N THR A 209 11.67 6.96 12.66
CA THR A 209 11.84 5.72 11.88
C THR A 209 12.58 4.64 12.67
N LYS A 210 13.63 5.00 13.43
CA LYS A 210 14.32 4.07 14.34
C LYS A 210 13.38 3.56 15.44
N ALA A 211 12.58 4.43 16.04
CA ALA A 211 11.60 4.08 17.06
C ALA A 211 10.47 3.19 16.50
N LEU A 212 9.98 3.52 15.30
CA LEU A 212 8.97 2.73 14.59
C LEU A 212 9.49 1.32 14.30
N ALA A 213 10.75 1.20 13.84
CA ALA A 213 11.36 -0.09 13.59
C ALA A 213 11.49 -0.93 14.86
N ALA A 214 11.92 -0.31 15.97
CA ALA A 214 12.03 -0.97 17.26
C ALA A 214 10.68 -1.46 17.81
N HIS A 215 9.60 -0.72 17.54
CA HIS A 215 8.25 -1.04 18.00
C HIS A 215 7.53 -2.07 17.12
N ALA A 216 7.55 -1.88 15.79
CA ALA A 216 6.74 -2.66 14.84
C ALA A 216 7.51 -3.81 14.17
N PHE A 217 8.84 -3.76 14.15
CA PHE A 217 9.68 -4.70 13.42
C PHE A 217 10.85 -5.17 14.29
N GLN A 218 12.07 -5.04 13.78
CA GLN A 218 13.32 -5.25 14.49
C GLN A 218 14.00 -3.89 14.55
N ALA A 219 14.61 -3.56 15.69
CA ALA A 219 15.40 -2.35 15.82
C ALA A 219 16.44 -2.29 14.70
N ILE A 220 16.57 -1.11 14.08
CA ILE A 220 17.62 -0.87 13.11
C ILE A 220 18.90 -0.71 13.91
N ASP A 221 19.85 -1.60 13.67
CA ASP A 221 21.25 -1.46 14.07
C ASP A 221 22.12 -1.42 12.80
N ILE A 222 23.41 -1.17 13.00
CA ILE A 222 24.38 -1.03 11.91
C ILE A 222 24.50 -2.35 11.13
N GLU A 223 24.55 -3.50 11.82
CA GLU A 223 24.65 -4.83 11.20
C GLU A 223 23.44 -5.15 10.32
N LYS A 224 22.22 -4.83 10.80
CA LYS A 224 20.99 -5.06 10.06
C LYS A 224 20.88 -4.12 8.87
N LEU A 225 21.30 -2.88 9.02
CA LEU A 225 21.39 -1.95 7.91
C LEU A 225 22.36 -2.48 6.85
N GLU A 226 23.53 -2.99 7.25
CA GLU A 226 24.49 -3.60 6.33
C GLU A 226 23.89 -4.81 5.60
N GLU A 227 23.27 -5.75 6.31
CA GLU A 227 22.59 -6.91 5.72
C GLU A 227 21.56 -6.49 4.66
N LYS A 228 20.76 -5.46 4.97
CA LYS A 228 19.69 -4.97 4.08
C LYS A 228 20.19 -4.18 2.89
N LEU A 229 21.31 -3.47 3.03
CA LEU A 229 21.96 -2.79 1.91
C LEU A 229 22.72 -3.79 1.03
N ALA A 230 23.46 -4.73 1.61
CA ALA A 230 24.18 -5.79 0.89
C ALA A 230 23.23 -6.60 -0.01
N TYR A 231 22.10 -7.06 0.54
CA TYR A 231 21.07 -7.75 -0.23
C TYR A 231 20.58 -6.93 -1.44
N ARG A 232 20.47 -5.60 -1.30
CA ARG A 232 19.98 -4.73 -2.38
C ARG A 232 21.05 -4.42 -3.42
N VAL A 233 22.31 -4.31 -3.00
CA VAL A 233 23.46 -4.23 -3.91
C VAL A 233 23.52 -5.50 -4.76
N GLU A 234 23.44 -6.68 -4.14
CA GLU A 234 23.45 -7.98 -4.84
C GLU A 234 22.31 -8.12 -5.86
N ASN A 235 21.12 -7.63 -5.53
CA ASN A 235 19.95 -7.70 -6.41
C ASN A 235 19.82 -6.52 -7.41
N ALA A 236 20.82 -5.63 -7.45
CA ALA A 236 20.81 -4.39 -8.24
C ALA A 236 19.56 -3.52 -8.00
N GLU A 237 18.99 -3.56 -6.79
CA GLU A 237 17.84 -2.75 -6.40
C GLU A 237 18.28 -1.33 -6.05
N HIS A 238 17.42 -0.35 -6.36
CA HIS A 238 17.63 1.08 -6.04
C HIS A 238 18.92 1.72 -6.60
N ARG A 239 19.64 1.07 -7.52
CA ARG A 239 20.91 1.54 -8.10
C ARG A 239 22.00 1.77 -7.05
N LEU A 240 21.93 1.05 -5.93
CA LEU A 240 22.92 1.13 -4.86
C LEU A 240 24.16 0.31 -5.23
N SER A 241 25.36 0.86 -5.00
CA SER A 241 26.63 0.14 -5.14
C SER A 241 27.50 0.37 -3.92
N ARG A 242 28.14 -0.70 -3.44
CA ARG A 242 29.20 -0.62 -2.42
C ARG A 242 30.53 -0.33 -3.12
N LEU A 243 31.26 0.67 -2.65
CA LEU A 243 32.60 1.04 -3.11
C LEU A 243 33.66 0.22 -2.35
N PRO A 244 34.89 0.10 -2.88
CA PRO A 244 35.97 -0.66 -2.23
C PRO A 244 36.39 -0.12 -0.86
N ASP A 245 36.14 1.17 -0.60
CA ASP A 245 36.42 1.86 0.66
C ASP A 245 35.35 1.59 1.74
N GLY A 246 34.34 0.76 1.45
CA GLY A 246 33.25 0.46 2.36
C GLY A 246 32.13 1.51 2.39
N THR A 247 32.22 2.55 1.55
CA THR A 247 31.13 3.53 1.38
C THR A 247 30.13 3.05 0.33
N TYR A 248 28.98 3.71 0.29
CA TYR A 248 27.92 3.43 -0.67
C TYR A 248 27.73 4.62 -1.59
N SER A 249 27.38 4.34 -2.85
CA SER A 249 27.08 5.34 -3.87
C SER A 249 25.94 4.89 -4.77
N LEU A 250 25.41 5.84 -5.55
CA LEU A 250 24.43 5.54 -6.59
C LEU A 250 25.10 5.43 -7.95
N ILE A 251 24.85 4.32 -8.64
CA ILE A 251 25.33 4.10 -10.01
C ILE A 251 24.65 5.11 -10.93
N LYS A 252 25.40 5.93 -11.67
CA LYS A 252 24.90 6.83 -12.72
C LYS A 252 24.80 6.05 -14.05
N GLY A 253 23.59 5.88 -14.59
CA GLY A 253 23.34 5.18 -15.86
C GLY A 253 22.08 4.30 -15.86
N PRO A 254 21.71 3.70 -17.00
CA PRO A 254 20.63 2.71 -17.05
C PRO A 254 21.00 1.49 -16.18
N LEU A 255 20.01 0.92 -15.50
CA LEU A 255 20.18 -0.27 -14.66
C LEU A 255 20.81 -1.39 -15.50
N PRO A 256 21.88 -2.07 -15.01
CA PRO A 256 22.35 -3.27 -15.67
C PRO A 256 21.20 -4.30 -15.71
N PRO A 257 21.05 -5.06 -16.80
CA PRO A 257 20.03 -6.11 -16.87
C PRO A 257 20.23 -7.04 -15.69
N ARG A 258 19.13 -7.31 -14.98
CA ARG A 258 19.09 -8.13 -13.77
C ARG A 258 19.85 -9.43 -14.04
N THR A 259 21.07 -9.55 -13.50
CA THR A 259 21.90 -10.72 -13.69
C THR A 259 21.21 -11.87 -12.97
N VAL A 260 20.51 -12.71 -13.73
CA VAL A 260 20.16 -14.05 -13.28
C VAL A 260 21.50 -14.76 -13.20
N GLN A 261 22.14 -14.74 -12.03
CA GLN A 261 23.31 -15.58 -11.78
C GLN A 261 22.84 -17.03 -11.91
N ALA A 262 23.07 -17.58 -13.10
CA ALA A 262 23.15 -19.01 -13.29
C ALA A 262 24.21 -19.52 -12.32
N LYS A 263 23.79 -20.41 -11.42
CA LYS A 263 24.70 -21.32 -10.73
C LYS A 263 25.51 -22.06 -11.80
N ALA A 264 26.75 -21.65 -11.98
CA ALA A 264 27.75 -22.42 -12.69
C ALA A 264 29.09 -22.14 -12.00
N ASP A 265 29.26 -22.75 -10.83
CA ASP A 265 30.56 -23.10 -10.26
C ASP A 265 30.34 -24.35 -9.41
N ALA A 266 30.33 -25.48 -10.11
CA ALA A 266 30.59 -26.81 -9.58
C ALA A 266 31.00 -27.70 -10.77
N GLN A 267 32.23 -27.50 -11.25
CA GLN A 267 33.20 -28.53 -11.64
C GLN A 267 34.50 -27.89 -12.13
#